data_AF-A0A0L0G1B2-F1
#
_entry.id   AF-A0A0L0G1B2-F1
#
_cell.length_a   1.000
_cell.length_b   1.000
_cell.length_c   1.000
_cell.angle_alpha   90.00
_cell.angle_beta   90.00
_cell.angle_gamma   90.00
#
_symmetry.space_group_name_H-M   'P 1'
#
loop_
_entity.id
_entity.type
_entity.pdbx_description
1 polymer ?
#
loop_
_entity_poly.entity_id
_entity_poly.type
_entity_poly.pdbx_seq_one_letter_code
_entity_poly.pdbx_strand_id
1 'polypeptide(L)'
;MSSSEDNSIKEQPLTKRAKLDNPKDQTEGELDAFEDVLFDGTTRPQDLIKPYLDGLIPYVNDTANHTDELYHEDKACVVVRDTYNKARCHMLVIPKRSIDEPKCLTTADLPLLQHIHERSLWVIAKMKRDHPELRDVGFRAGIHAIPSVRQLHIHVISQDFDSERLKNKKHWNSFTTEYFIDTDELLAMLKAKGEVKVDSEKVQAALKRDMKCHVCDQPLRNIPLLKKHIKTHLPASMTTAQPEDV
;
A
#
# COMPACT_ATOMS: atom_id res chain seq x y z
N MET A 1 -2.78 -75.59 -3.89
CA MET A 1 -1.83 -74.60 -4.45
C MET A 1 -2.44 -73.22 -4.25
N SER A 2 -1.63 -72.36 -3.66
CA SER A 2 -1.87 -71.00 -3.16
C SER A 2 -2.36 -70.02 -4.24
N SER A 3 -3.27 -69.10 -3.90
CA SER A 3 -2.92 -67.69 -3.65
C SER A 3 -4.16 -66.82 -3.42
N SER A 4 -4.20 -66.23 -2.22
CA SER A 4 -5.05 -65.13 -1.80
C SER A 4 -4.25 -63.83 -1.95
N GLU A 5 -4.79 -62.83 -2.64
CA GLU A 5 -4.15 -61.52 -2.82
C GLU A 5 -4.39 -60.66 -1.56
N ASP A 6 -3.29 -60.32 -0.89
CA ASP A 6 -3.20 -59.41 0.25
C ASP A 6 -2.79 -58.02 -0.28
N ASN A 7 -3.67 -57.03 -0.15
CA ASN A 7 -3.44 -55.67 -0.62
C ASN A 7 -3.00 -54.78 0.55
N SER A 8 -1.70 -54.83 0.87
CA SER A 8 -1.05 -53.95 1.84
C SER A 8 -0.62 -52.64 1.17
N ILE A 9 -1.35 -51.56 1.42
CA ILE A 9 -0.96 -50.19 1.05
C ILE A 9 0.19 -49.76 1.98
N LYS A 10 1.40 -49.63 1.41
CA LYS A 10 2.56 -49.04 2.09
C LYS A 10 2.44 -47.52 2.05
N GLU A 11 2.30 -46.90 3.22
CA GLU A 11 2.46 -45.45 3.39
C GLU A 11 3.90 -45.03 3.03
N GLN A 12 4.04 -44.06 2.14
CA GLN A 12 5.32 -43.41 1.85
C GLN A 12 5.53 -42.22 2.82
N PRO A 13 6.76 -41.94 3.28
CA PRO A 13 7.00 -40.88 4.24
C PRO A 13 6.79 -39.51 3.59
N LEU A 14 6.08 -38.62 4.29
CA LEU A 14 5.99 -37.20 3.96
C LEU A 14 7.40 -36.61 3.79
N THR A 15 7.73 -36.21 2.57
CA THR A 15 8.88 -35.36 2.28
C THR A 15 8.74 -34.06 3.08
N LYS A 16 9.76 -33.71 3.86
CA LYS A 16 9.85 -32.44 4.60
C LYS A 16 9.52 -31.28 3.66
N ARG A 17 8.35 -30.67 3.87
CA ARG A 17 7.93 -29.45 3.18
C ARG A 17 8.94 -28.36 3.53
N ALA A 18 9.62 -27.82 2.51
CA ALA A 18 10.47 -26.65 2.69
C ALA A 18 9.64 -25.56 3.38
N LYS A 19 10.15 -25.03 4.49
CA LYS A 19 9.59 -23.83 5.11
C LYS A 19 9.67 -22.73 4.05
N LEU A 20 8.53 -22.21 3.60
CA LEU A 20 8.52 -20.91 2.94
C LEU A 20 8.87 -19.90 4.03
N ASP A 21 9.97 -19.20 3.85
CA ASP A 21 10.37 -18.14 4.76
C ASP A 21 9.28 -17.06 4.80
N ASN A 22 8.90 -16.68 6.01
CA ASN A 22 7.88 -15.69 6.28
C ASN A 22 8.44 -14.31 5.89
N PRO A 23 7.72 -13.46 5.13
CA PRO A 23 8.18 -12.12 4.76
C PRO A 23 8.55 -11.21 5.95
N LYS A 24 8.14 -11.59 7.17
CA LYS A 24 8.52 -10.90 8.43
C LYS A 24 10.00 -11.06 8.80
N ASP A 25 10.75 -11.94 8.15
CA ASP A 25 12.15 -12.26 8.49
C ASP A 25 13.19 -11.54 7.61
N GLN A 26 12.75 -10.70 6.66
CA GLN A 26 13.65 -9.84 5.90
C GLN A 26 13.97 -8.58 6.71
N THR A 27 15.25 -8.21 6.77
CA THR A 27 15.65 -7.01 7.51
C THR A 27 15.06 -5.77 6.84
N GLU A 28 14.63 -4.77 7.60
CA GLU A 28 13.99 -3.56 7.03
C GLU A 28 14.86 -2.86 5.96
N GLY A 29 16.20 -3.01 6.03
CA GLY A 29 17.13 -2.46 5.05
C GLY A 29 17.15 -3.21 3.72
N GLU A 30 16.86 -4.51 3.70
CA GLU A 30 16.71 -5.29 2.47
C GLU A 30 15.44 -4.85 1.73
N LEU A 31 14.33 -4.66 2.43
CA LEU A 31 13.06 -4.20 1.85
C LEU A 31 13.14 -2.78 1.25
N ASP A 32 13.86 -1.86 1.90
CA ASP A 32 14.11 -0.52 1.34
C ASP A 32 14.95 -0.59 0.04
N ALA A 33 15.98 -1.45 0.01
CA ALA A 33 16.76 -1.70 -1.20
C ALA A 33 15.94 -2.39 -2.30
N PHE A 34 15.01 -3.27 -1.94
CA PHE A 34 14.09 -3.92 -2.87
C PHE A 34 13.02 -2.98 -3.43
N GLU A 35 12.44 -2.10 -2.60
CA GLU A 35 11.57 -1.03 -3.09
C GLU A 35 12.34 -0.15 -4.08
N ASP A 36 13.62 0.15 -3.84
CA ASP A 36 14.44 0.91 -4.79
C ASP A 36 14.64 0.19 -6.13
N VAL A 37 14.91 -1.13 -6.13
CA VAL A 37 15.03 -1.96 -7.34
C VAL A 37 13.72 -2.08 -8.13
N LEU A 38 12.56 -2.18 -7.46
CA LEU A 38 11.26 -2.31 -8.13
C LEU A 38 10.90 -1.10 -9.01
N PHE A 39 11.52 0.05 -8.78
CA PHE A 39 11.21 1.29 -9.50
C PHE A 39 12.35 1.77 -10.42
N ASP A 40 13.52 1.13 -10.43
CA ASP A 40 14.64 1.56 -11.28
C ASP A 40 14.48 1.18 -12.76
N GLY A 41 13.58 0.23 -13.07
CA GLY A 41 13.25 -0.18 -14.44
C GLY A 41 14.41 -0.80 -15.24
N THR A 42 15.58 -0.99 -14.63
CA THR A 42 16.79 -1.48 -15.29
C THR A 42 16.96 -2.97 -15.03
N THR A 43 16.59 -3.77 -16.03
CA THR A 43 16.83 -5.23 -16.15
C THR A 43 16.29 -6.11 -15.01
N ARG A 44 15.16 -6.78 -15.27
CA ARG A 44 14.54 -7.76 -14.36
C ARG A 44 15.09 -9.17 -14.63
N PRO A 45 15.87 -9.80 -13.73
CA PRO A 45 16.06 -11.25 -13.75
C PRO A 45 14.71 -11.89 -13.44
N GLN A 46 14.23 -12.75 -14.33
CA GLN A 46 12.87 -13.29 -14.32
C GLN A 46 12.54 -14.17 -13.09
N ASP A 47 13.56 -14.59 -12.33
CA ASP A 47 13.44 -15.65 -11.35
C ASP A 47 13.48 -15.21 -9.87
N LEU A 48 13.69 -13.92 -9.56
CA LEU A 48 13.82 -13.40 -8.18
C LEU A 48 12.65 -12.53 -7.70
N ILE A 49 11.63 -12.31 -8.52
CA ILE A 49 10.62 -11.22 -8.32
C ILE A 49 9.28 -11.70 -7.68
N LYS A 50 9.02 -13.00 -7.56
CA LYS A 50 7.63 -13.48 -7.44
C LYS A 50 6.92 -13.32 -6.07
N PRO A 51 7.50 -13.64 -4.90
CA PRO A 51 6.72 -13.70 -3.66
C PRO A 51 6.29 -12.34 -3.11
N TYR A 52 7.12 -11.31 -3.27
CA TYR A 52 6.89 -9.98 -2.66
C TYR A 52 5.88 -9.13 -3.41
N LEU A 53 5.83 -9.23 -4.75
CA LEU A 53 4.82 -8.54 -5.55
C LEU A 53 3.40 -8.93 -5.15
N ASP A 54 3.22 -10.13 -4.63
CA ASP A 54 1.95 -10.69 -4.20
C ASP A 54 1.68 -10.44 -2.71
N GLY A 55 2.46 -9.57 -2.05
CA GLY A 55 2.39 -9.33 -0.60
C GLY A 55 1.03 -8.85 -0.08
N LEU A 56 0.16 -8.33 -0.95
CA LEU A 56 -1.20 -7.94 -0.61
C LEU A 56 -2.26 -9.04 -0.81
N ILE A 57 -1.94 -10.09 -1.57
CA ILE A 57 -2.88 -11.17 -1.88
C ILE A 57 -3.34 -11.94 -0.62
N PRO A 58 -2.47 -12.23 0.38
CA PRO A 58 -2.91 -12.90 1.61
C PRO A 58 -4.01 -12.14 2.37
N TYR A 59 -3.96 -10.81 2.40
CA TYR A 59 -4.99 -9.98 3.05
C TYR A 59 -6.37 -10.08 2.38
N VAL A 60 -6.42 -10.55 1.13
CA VAL A 60 -7.68 -10.75 0.39
C VAL A 60 -8.15 -12.19 0.49
N ASN A 61 -7.24 -13.16 0.40
CA ASN A 61 -7.58 -14.58 0.28
C ASN A 61 -7.72 -15.29 1.64
N ASP A 62 -7.13 -14.75 2.71
CA ASP A 62 -7.06 -15.39 4.01
C ASP A 62 -7.20 -14.38 5.15
N THR A 63 -8.29 -13.59 5.12
CA THR A 63 -8.55 -12.54 6.13
C THR A 63 -8.58 -13.09 7.56
N ALA A 64 -8.96 -14.35 7.75
CA ALA A 64 -9.02 -15.03 9.04
C ALA A 64 -7.65 -15.14 9.74
N ASN A 65 -6.55 -15.17 8.98
CA ASN A 65 -5.19 -15.26 9.51
C ASN A 65 -4.47 -13.90 9.55
N HIS A 66 -5.14 -12.80 9.19
CA HIS A 66 -4.61 -11.43 9.16
C HIS A 66 -5.47 -10.45 9.97
N THR A 67 -5.99 -10.91 11.10
CA THR A 67 -6.96 -10.18 11.92
C THR A 67 -6.38 -8.93 12.59
N ASP A 68 -5.08 -8.90 12.86
CA ASP A 68 -4.42 -7.73 13.47
C ASP A 68 -4.36 -6.54 12.51
N GLU A 69 -4.16 -6.79 11.21
CA GLU A 69 -4.13 -5.76 10.18
C GLU A 69 -5.53 -5.43 9.64
N LEU A 70 -6.47 -6.37 9.72
CA LEU A 70 -7.83 -6.23 9.18
C LEU A 70 -8.65 -5.21 9.98
N TYR A 71 -9.04 -4.14 9.31
CA TYR A 71 -9.86 -3.08 9.89
C TYR A 71 -11.34 -3.20 9.52
N HIS A 72 -11.62 -3.59 8.27
CA HIS A 72 -12.98 -3.78 7.79
C HIS A 72 -13.00 -4.75 6.61
N GLU A 73 -14.12 -5.44 6.44
CA GLU A 73 -14.35 -6.34 5.33
C GLU A 73 -15.82 -6.24 4.89
N ASP A 74 -16.05 -6.14 3.59
CA ASP A 74 -17.36 -6.31 2.98
C ASP A 74 -17.28 -7.27 1.78
N LYS A 75 -18.37 -7.37 0.99
CA LYS A 75 -18.41 -8.28 -0.16
C LYS A 75 -17.47 -7.88 -1.30
N ALA A 76 -17.11 -6.61 -1.42
CA ALA A 76 -16.36 -6.06 -2.54
C ALA A 76 -14.89 -5.78 -2.21
N CYS A 77 -14.57 -5.47 -0.95
CA CYS A 77 -13.23 -5.05 -0.53
C CYS A 77 -12.88 -5.44 0.90
N VAL A 78 -11.58 -5.39 1.19
CA VAL A 78 -10.99 -5.42 2.53
C VAL A 78 -10.31 -4.08 2.80
N VAL A 79 -10.29 -3.65 4.06
CA VAL A 79 -9.54 -2.50 4.54
C VAL A 79 -8.53 -3.02 5.56
N VAL A 80 -7.25 -2.77 5.29
CA VAL A 80 -6.16 -3.18 6.19
C VAL A 80 -5.27 -2.00 6.56
N ARG A 81 -4.59 -2.09 7.69
CA ARG A 81 -3.52 -1.15 8.02
C ARG A 81 -2.29 -1.42 7.14
N ASP A 82 -1.69 -0.37 6.60
CA ASP A 82 -0.41 -0.51 5.91
C ASP A 82 0.71 -0.73 6.95
N THR A 83 1.34 -1.90 6.92
CA THR A 83 2.44 -2.27 7.83
C THR A 83 3.66 -1.37 7.66
N TYR A 84 3.82 -0.77 6.47
CA TYR A 84 4.89 0.16 6.13
C TYR A 84 4.37 1.62 6.00
N ASN A 85 3.57 2.05 6.99
CA ASN A 85 2.86 3.33 7.02
C ASN A 85 3.75 4.57 6.81
N LYS A 86 3.36 5.47 5.90
CA LYS A 86 4.11 6.72 5.61
C LYS A 86 3.61 7.95 6.36
N ALA A 87 2.52 7.81 7.12
CA ALA A 87 1.92 8.81 7.98
C ALA A 87 1.33 8.13 9.23
N ARG A 88 0.83 8.91 10.20
CA ARG A 88 0.19 8.34 11.40
C ARG A 88 -1.01 7.45 11.07
N CYS A 89 -1.79 7.81 10.05
CA CYS A 89 -2.82 6.93 9.48
C CYS A 89 -2.47 6.59 8.03
N HIS A 90 -2.24 5.31 7.78
CA HIS A 90 -2.07 4.78 6.43
C HIS A 90 -2.80 3.44 6.34
N MET A 91 -3.91 3.43 5.61
CA MET A 91 -4.75 2.26 5.38
C MET A 91 -4.76 1.92 3.90
N LEU A 92 -4.99 0.66 3.58
CA LEU A 92 -5.17 0.17 2.21
C LEU A 92 -6.60 -0.33 2.06
N VAL A 93 -7.32 0.18 1.06
CA VAL A 93 -8.60 -0.40 0.61
C VAL A 93 -8.32 -1.24 -0.61
N ILE A 94 -8.53 -2.55 -0.51
CA ILE A 94 -8.13 -3.54 -1.50
C ILE A 94 -9.39 -4.25 -2.02
N PRO A 95 -9.69 -4.22 -3.33
CA PRO A 95 -10.77 -5.01 -3.89
C PRO A 95 -10.52 -6.49 -3.66
N LYS A 96 -11.57 -7.26 -3.41
CA LYS A 96 -11.50 -8.72 -3.39
C LYS A 96 -11.34 -9.33 -4.77
N ARG A 97 -11.83 -8.62 -5.79
CA ARG A 97 -11.58 -8.98 -7.18
C ARG A 97 -10.09 -8.76 -7.49
N SER A 98 -9.47 -9.75 -8.12
CA SER A 98 -8.07 -9.64 -8.54
C SER A 98 -7.91 -8.66 -9.70
N ILE A 99 -7.12 -7.62 -9.49
CA ILE A 99 -6.79 -6.58 -10.46
C ILE A 99 -5.32 -6.28 -10.24
N ASP A 100 -4.44 -6.69 -11.15
CA ASP A 100 -3.00 -6.59 -10.89
C ASP A 100 -2.50 -5.15 -10.75
N GLU A 101 -2.95 -4.28 -11.66
CA GLU A 101 -2.45 -2.90 -11.80
C GLU A 101 -3.57 -1.95 -12.26
N PRO A 102 -3.46 -0.63 -12.02
CA PRO A 102 -4.47 0.35 -12.44
C PRO A 102 -4.81 0.29 -13.94
N LYS A 103 -3.83 0.00 -14.81
CA LYS A 103 -4.03 -0.11 -16.26
C LYS A 103 -4.98 -1.24 -16.68
N CYS A 104 -5.24 -2.21 -15.79
CA CYS A 104 -6.17 -3.32 -16.04
C CYS A 104 -7.63 -2.92 -15.82
N LEU A 105 -7.90 -1.72 -15.30
CA LEU A 105 -9.25 -1.22 -15.06
C LEU A 105 -9.95 -0.88 -16.38
N THR A 106 -11.20 -1.31 -16.50
CA THR A 106 -12.08 -1.03 -17.65
C THR A 106 -13.38 -0.38 -17.18
N THR A 107 -14.20 0.14 -18.10
CA THR A 107 -15.52 0.73 -17.74
C THR A 107 -16.43 -0.23 -16.97
N ALA A 108 -16.28 -1.54 -17.13
CA ALA A 108 -17.01 -2.55 -16.37
C ALA A 108 -16.71 -2.50 -14.86
N ASP A 109 -15.59 -1.91 -14.48
CA ASP A 109 -15.11 -1.83 -13.11
C ASP A 109 -15.56 -0.56 -12.39
N LEU A 110 -16.24 0.37 -13.08
CA LEU A 110 -16.73 1.62 -12.52
C LEU A 110 -17.57 1.43 -11.24
N PRO A 111 -18.51 0.47 -11.16
CA PRO A 111 -19.27 0.24 -9.92
C PRO A 111 -18.38 -0.18 -8.75
N LEU A 112 -17.36 -1.03 -9.02
CA LEU A 112 -16.40 -1.46 -8.00
C LEU A 112 -15.53 -0.28 -7.53
N LEU A 113 -14.99 0.52 -8.45
CA LEU A 113 -14.19 1.69 -8.08
C LEU A 113 -15.00 2.75 -7.33
N GLN A 114 -16.27 2.95 -7.70
CA GLN A 114 -17.17 3.85 -6.98
C GLN A 114 -17.38 3.37 -5.54
N HIS A 115 -17.64 2.07 -5.34
CA HIS A 115 -17.75 1.47 -4.00
C HIS A 115 -16.46 1.61 -3.19
N ILE A 116 -15.31 1.39 -3.81
CA ILE A 116 -14.00 1.53 -3.16
C ILE A 116 -13.74 2.99 -2.78
N HIS A 117 -14.07 3.95 -3.64
CA HIS A 117 -13.94 5.38 -3.34
C HIS A 117 -14.84 5.77 -2.14
N GLU A 118 -16.10 5.35 -2.14
CA GLU A 118 -17.02 5.57 -1.02
C GLU A 118 -16.49 4.92 0.27
N ARG A 119 -15.92 3.70 0.17
CA ARG A 119 -15.27 3.03 1.28
C ARG A 119 -14.07 3.82 1.79
N SER A 120 -13.24 4.38 0.91
CA SER A 120 -12.11 5.23 1.28
C SER A 120 -12.57 6.48 2.04
N LEU A 121 -13.62 7.16 1.58
CA LEU A 121 -14.21 8.30 2.29
C LEU A 121 -14.76 7.90 3.65
N TRP A 122 -15.42 6.75 3.74
CA TRP A 122 -15.89 6.20 5.01
C TRP A 122 -14.74 5.92 5.98
N VAL A 123 -13.62 5.36 5.50
CA VAL A 123 -12.42 5.16 6.32
C VAL A 123 -11.90 6.50 6.85
N ILE A 124 -11.79 7.53 6.01
CA ILE A 124 -11.35 8.87 6.43
C ILE A 124 -12.26 9.42 7.54
N ALA A 125 -13.58 9.40 7.32
CA ALA A 125 -14.54 9.90 8.29
C ALA A 125 -14.47 9.14 9.62
N LYS A 126 -14.31 7.81 9.56
CA LYS A 126 -14.18 6.96 10.75
C LYS A 126 -12.88 7.22 11.49
N MET A 127 -11.75 7.38 10.79
CA MET A 127 -10.46 7.72 11.41
C MET A 127 -10.53 9.06 12.13
N LYS A 128 -11.07 10.10 11.49
CA LYS A 128 -11.24 11.42 12.13
C LYS A 128 -12.16 11.43 13.34
N ARG A 129 -13.15 10.53 13.36
CA ARG A 129 -14.09 10.38 14.47
C ARG A 129 -13.45 9.64 15.64
N ASP A 130 -12.77 8.53 15.34
CA ASP A 130 -12.24 7.61 16.35
C ASP A 130 -10.89 8.10 16.91
N HIS A 131 -10.17 8.96 16.18
CA HIS A 131 -8.86 9.52 16.53
C HIS A 131 -8.91 11.07 16.52
N PRO A 132 -9.22 11.71 17.67
CA PRO A 132 -9.37 13.17 17.75
C PRO A 132 -8.15 13.97 17.28
N GLU A 133 -6.95 13.43 17.42
CA GLU A 133 -5.70 14.03 16.93
C GLU A 133 -5.62 14.12 15.40
N LEU A 134 -6.37 13.28 14.68
CA LEU A 134 -6.44 13.26 13.21
C LEU A 134 -7.58 14.13 12.65
N ARG A 135 -8.45 14.67 13.50
CA ARG A 135 -9.66 15.39 13.11
C ARG A 135 -9.39 16.51 12.10
N ASP A 136 -8.40 17.35 12.41
CA ASP A 136 -8.04 18.53 11.64
C ASP A 136 -6.90 18.28 10.64
N VAL A 137 -6.48 17.01 10.48
CA VAL A 137 -5.46 16.61 9.51
C VAL A 137 -6.10 16.39 8.15
N GLY A 138 -5.42 16.80 7.09
CA GLY A 138 -5.81 16.48 5.72
C GLY A 138 -5.73 14.97 5.46
N PHE A 139 -6.56 14.44 4.56
CA PHE A 139 -6.46 13.05 4.10
C PHE A 139 -6.55 13.02 2.59
N ARG A 140 -5.89 12.02 1.99
CA ARG A 140 -6.02 11.70 0.57
C ARG A 140 -6.34 10.22 0.41
N ALA A 141 -7.09 9.91 -0.65
CA ALA A 141 -7.42 8.56 -1.05
C ALA A 141 -7.05 8.37 -2.52
N GLY A 142 -6.10 7.49 -2.83
CA GLY A 142 -5.59 7.35 -4.19
C GLY A 142 -4.64 6.17 -4.40
N ILE A 143 -4.11 6.08 -5.61
CA ILE A 143 -3.17 5.05 -6.03
C ILE A 143 -1.81 5.66 -6.35
N HIS A 144 -0.77 4.84 -6.31
CA HIS A 144 0.44 5.14 -7.05
C HIS A 144 0.23 4.87 -8.55
N ALA A 145 0.68 5.80 -9.39
CA ALA A 145 0.56 5.72 -10.85
C ALA A 145 1.23 4.45 -11.42
N ILE A 146 2.38 4.07 -10.84
CA ILE A 146 3.03 2.78 -11.08
C ILE A 146 3.13 2.07 -9.73
N PRO A 147 2.38 0.98 -9.50
CA PRO A 147 2.32 0.33 -8.20
C PRO A 147 3.59 -0.48 -7.90
N SER A 148 4.01 -0.49 -6.62
CA SER A 148 5.17 -1.28 -6.16
C SER A 148 4.88 -2.77 -6.04
N VAL A 149 3.61 -3.12 -5.79
CA VAL A 149 3.12 -4.49 -5.61
C VAL A 149 1.90 -4.72 -6.49
N ARG A 150 1.65 -5.97 -6.86
CA ARG A 150 0.44 -6.38 -7.55
C ARG A 150 -0.74 -6.32 -6.59
N GLN A 151 -1.94 -6.44 -7.16
CA GLN A 151 -3.22 -6.21 -6.50
C GLN A 151 -3.47 -4.72 -6.29
N LEU A 152 -4.43 -4.17 -7.03
CA LEU A 152 -4.89 -2.79 -6.89
C LEU A 152 -5.18 -2.49 -5.43
N HIS A 153 -4.66 -1.38 -4.92
CA HIS A 153 -4.89 -0.94 -3.55
C HIS A 153 -4.98 0.58 -3.52
N ILE A 154 -5.97 1.08 -2.80
CA ILE A 154 -6.14 2.51 -2.57
C ILE A 154 -5.49 2.85 -1.24
N HIS A 155 -4.49 3.70 -1.28
CA HIS A 155 -3.94 4.33 -0.10
C HIS A 155 -4.95 5.33 0.44
N VAL A 156 -5.39 5.14 1.68
CA VAL A 156 -6.08 6.15 2.48
C VAL A 156 -5.08 6.64 3.52
N ILE A 157 -4.55 7.84 3.31
CA ILE A 157 -3.38 8.33 4.02
C ILE A 157 -3.63 9.73 4.57
N SER A 158 -3.27 9.93 5.84
CA SER A 158 -3.27 11.26 6.47
C SER A 158 -2.07 12.08 5.97
N GLN A 159 -2.27 13.38 5.78
CA GLN A 159 -1.29 14.29 5.20
C GLN A 159 -0.27 14.83 6.22
N ASP A 160 -0.25 14.33 7.47
CA ASP A 160 0.79 14.67 8.44
C ASP A 160 2.17 14.12 8.03
N PHE A 161 2.20 12.96 7.37
CA PHE A 161 3.42 12.21 7.01
C PHE A 161 4.42 12.04 8.18
N ASP A 162 3.93 12.04 9.42
CA ASP A 162 4.71 11.86 10.64
C ASP A 162 4.84 10.36 10.92
N SER A 163 5.83 9.74 10.28
CA SER A 163 6.16 8.33 10.44
C SER A 163 7.66 8.08 10.40
N GLU A 164 8.14 7.15 11.22
CA GLU A 164 9.52 6.67 11.19
C GLU A 164 9.86 6.00 9.83
N ARG A 165 8.89 5.32 9.23
CA ARG A 165 9.01 4.56 7.98
C ARG A 165 9.02 5.43 6.71
N LEU A 166 8.79 6.74 6.84
CA LEU A 166 9.07 7.70 5.77
C LEU A 166 10.60 7.94 5.67
N LYS A 167 11.35 7.07 4.99
CA LYS A 167 12.82 7.05 5.05
C LYS A 167 13.55 7.77 3.91
N ASN A 168 12.99 7.82 2.71
CA ASN A 168 13.72 8.30 1.52
C ASN A 168 12.89 9.29 0.68
N LYS A 169 13.57 9.96 -0.27
CA LYS A 169 12.99 10.96 -1.19
C LYS A 169 11.80 10.39 -1.98
N LYS A 170 11.91 9.13 -2.36
CA LYS A 170 10.91 8.44 -3.17
C LYS A 170 9.63 8.18 -2.40
N HIS A 171 9.71 7.76 -1.13
CA HIS A 171 8.53 7.66 -0.25
C HIS A 171 7.84 9.01 -0.11
N TRP A 172 8.58 10.13 -0.07
CA TRP A 172 7.94 11.44 -0.02
C TRP A 172 7.26 11.79 -1.34
N ASN A 173 8.01 11.74 -2.44
CA ASN A 173 7.54 12.16 -3.75
C ASN A 173 6.42 11.26 -4.28
N SER A 174 6.37 9.97 -3.90
CA SER A 174 5.31 9.05 -4.36
C SER A 174 3.93 9.45 -3.88
N PHE A 175 3.81 10.14 -2.74
CA PHE A 175 2.53 10.61 -2.18
C PHE A 175 2.28 12.11 -2.37
N THR A 176 3.30 12.90 -2.72
CA THR A 176 3.22 14.37 -2.75
C THR A 176 3.43 14.99 -4.14
N THR A 177 3.48 14.16 -5.18
CA THR A 177 3.57 14.58 -6.59
C THR A 177 2.46 13.95 -7.42
N GLU A 178 2.48 14.20 -8.72
CA GLU A 178 1.59 13.58 -9.72
C GLU A 178 1.78 12.06 -9.84
N TYR A 179 2.73 11.49 -9.09
CA TYR A 179 2.83 10.04 -8.91
C TYR A 179 1.65 9.47 -8.11
N PHE A 180 1.00 10.28 -7.26
CA PHE A 180 -0.19 9.89 -6.52
C PHE A 180 -1.45 10.40 -7.22
N ILE A 181 -2.28 9.48 -7.67
CA ILE A 181 -3.52 9.78 -8.39
C ILE A 181 -4.69 9.57 -7.43
N ASP A 182 -5.42 10.64 -7.14
CA ASP A 182 -6.58 10.57 -6.26
C ASP A 182 -7.70 9.72 -6.89
N THR A 183 -8.50 9.07 -6.05
CA THR A 183 -9.60 8.19 -6.49
C THR A 183 -10.64 8.90 -7.35
N ASP A 184 -10.90 10.18 -7.09
CA ASP A 184 -11.77 11.02 -7.92
C ASP A 184 -11.22 11.19 -9.34
N GLU A 185 -9.91 11.43 -9.46
CA GLU A 185 -9.23 11.54 -10.75
C GLU A 185 -9.20 10.18 -11.48
N LEU A 186 -8.95 9.09 -10.75
CA LEU A 186 -9.01 7.73 -11.27
C LEU A 186 -10.40 7.41 -11.87
N LEU A 187 -11.47 7.72 -11.13
CA LEU A 187 -12.84 7.57 -11.60
C LEU A 187 -13.12 8.45 -12.83
N ALA A 188 -12.66 9.70 -12.82
CA ALA A 188 -12.85 10.62 -13.94
C ALA A 188 -12.14 10.12 -15.22
N MET A 189 -10.89 9.64 -15.10
CA MET A 189 -10.14 9.06 -16.20
C MET A 189 -10.87 7.87 -16.81
N LEU A 190 -11.33 6.94 -15.98
CA LEU A 190 -12.02 5.74 -16.44
C LEU A 190 -13.38 6.06 -17.07
N LYS A 191 -14.13 7.02 -16.51
CA LYS A 191 -15.41 7.49 -17.07
C LYS A 191 -15.22 8.16 -18.43
N ALA A 192 -14.18 8.97 -18.59
CA ALA A 192 -13.97 9.77 -19.80
C ALA A 192 -13.32 8.98 -20.94
N LYS A 193 -12.35 8.11 -20.63
CA LYS A 193 -11.50 7.44 -21.63
C LYS A 193 -11.71 5.92 -21.70
N GLY A 194 -12.40 5.34 -20.73
CA GLY A 194 -12.59 3.89 -20.62
C GLY A 194 -11.33 3.11 -20.19
N GLU A 195 -10.24 3.81 -19.90
CA GLU A 195 -8.96 3.25 -19.48
C GLU A 195 -8.23 4.20 -18.52
N VAL A 196 -7.31 3.64 -17.74
CA VAL A 196 -6.38 4.40 -16.89
C VAL A 196 -5.01 4.37 -17.54
N LYS A 197 -4.65 5.46 -18.22
CA LYS A 197 -3.32 5.65 -18.84
C LYS A 197 -2.57 6.78 -18.15
N VAL A 198 -1.35 6.46 -17.75
CA VAL A 198 -0.39 7.40 -17.18
C VAL A 198 0.83 7.49 -18.08
N ASP A 199 1.42 8.67 -18.16
CA ASP A 199 2.71 8.86 -18.81
C ASP A 199 3.80 8.36 -17.84
N SER A 200 4.24 7.12 -18.04
CA SER A 200 5.19 6.43 -17.16
C SER A 200 6.50 7.20 -17.00
N GLU A 201 7.03 7.79 -18.06
CA GLU A 201 8.29 8.55 -18.00
C GLU A 201 8.11 9.82 -17.16
N LYS A 202 7.02 10.54 -17.38
CA LYS A 202 6.69 11.76 -16.62
C LYS A 202 6.51 11.47 -15.14
N VAL A 203 5.75 10.44 -14.77
CA VAL A 203 5.52 10.12 -13.35
C VAL A 203 6.80 9.57 -12.69
N GLN A 204 7.61 8.77 -13.38
CA GLN A 204 8.91 8.34 -12.84
C GLN A 204 9.87 9.51 -12.63
N ALA A 205 9.86 10.50 -13.53
CA ALA A 205 10.64 11.72 -13.34
C ALA A 205 10.19 12.50 -12.10
N ALA A 206 8.89 12.48 -11.76
CA ALA A 206 8.35 13.14 -10.57
C ALA A 206 8.97 12.58 -9.27
N LEU A 207 9.26 11.28 -9.20
CA LEU A 207 9.93 10.66 -8.04
C LEU A 207 11.35 11.20 -7.80
N LYS A 208 12.03 11.67 -8.85
CA LYS A 208 13.42 12.15 -8.78
C LYS A 208 13.53 13.65 -8.49
N ARG A 209 12.42 14.40 -8.60
CA ARG A 209 12.36 15.84 -8.33
C ARG A 209 12.86 16.18 -6.92
N ASP A 210 13.30 17.42 -6.75
CA ASP A 210 13.65 17.93 -5.43
C ASP A 210 12.42 17.96 -4.53
N MET A 211 12.60 17.55 -3.27
CA MET A 211 11.50 17.50 -2.33
C MET A 211 11.12 18.92 -1.94
N LYS A 212 9.81 19.15 -1.89
CA LYS A 212 9.21 20.36 -1.34
C LYS A 212 8.11 19.98 -0.37
N CYS A 213 7.85 20.86 0.60
CA CYS A 213 6.73 20.69 1.51
C CYS A 213 5.40 20.73 0.73
N HIS A 214 4.50 19.78 0.99
CA HIS A 214 3.18 19.74 0.33
C HIS A 214 2.20 20.81 0.85
N VAL A 215 2.53 21.48 1.96
CA VAL A 215 1.71 22.53 2.58
C VAL A 215 2.14 23.94 2.15
N CYS A 216 3.44 24.23 2.18
CA CYS A 216 3.97 25.59 1.97
C CYS A 216 5.01 25.69 0.84
N ASP A 217 5.21 24.63 0.06
CA ASP A 217 6.15 24.55 -1.06
C ASP A 217 7.64 24.80 -0.72
N GLN A 218 8.01 24.88 0.57
CA GLN A 218 9.40 25.10 0.97
C GLN A 218 10.30 23.96 0.44
N PRO A 219 11.41 24.25 -0.27
CA PRO A 219 12.31 23.24 -0.80
C PRO A 219 13.19 22.63 0.30
N LEU A 220 13.22 21.29 0.39
CA LEU A 220 13.90 20.56 1.46
C LEU A 220 14.93 19.57 0.90
N ARG A 221 16.18 19.74 1.32
CA ARG A 221 17.32 19.00 0.74
C ARG A 221 17.45 17.54 1.17
N ASN A 222 16.84 17.13 2.29
CA ASN A 222 16.92 15.76 2.80
C ASN A 222 15.74 15.41 3.73
N ILE A 223 15.53 14.10 3.96
CA ILE A 223 14.41 13.57 4.75
C ILE A 223 14.44 14.03 6.22
N PRO A 224 15.57 14.08 6.92
CA PRO A 224 15.59 14.60 8.29
C PRO A 224 15.09 16.04 8.42
N LEU A 225 15.52 16.93 7.51
CA LEU A 225 15.02 18.31 7.49
C LEU A 225 13.54 18.36 7.09
N LEU A 226 13.11 17.46 6.22
CA LEU A 226 11.71 17.30 5.85
C LEU A 226 10.83 16.91 7.03
N LYS A 227 11.20 15.86 7.75
CA LYS A 227 10.49 15.43 8.96
C LYS A 227 10.45 16.52 10.03
N LYS A 228 11.54 17.26 10.21
CA LYS A 228 11.55 18.41 11.14
C LYS A 228 10.61 19.52 10.69
N HIS A 229 10.54 19.79 9.38
CA HIS A 229 9.70 20.83 8.82
C HIS A 229 8.21 20.48 8.85
N ILE A 230 7.79 19.28 8.43
CA ILE A 230 6.37 18.89 8.42
C ILE A 230 5.75 18.95 9.82
N LYS A 231 6.55 18.71 10.88
CA LYS A 231 6.12 18.85 12.27
C LYS A 231 5.67 20.26 12.64
N THR A 232 6.12 21.30 11.93
CA THR A 232 5.67 22.68 12.17
C THR A 232 4.28 22.97 11.60
N HIS A 233 3.76 22.09 10.73
CA HIS A 233 2.42 22.20 10.14
C HIS A 233 1.40 21.31 10.87
N LEU A 234 1.83 20.51 11.84
CA LEU A 234 0.92 19.65 12.59
C LEU A 234 0.01 20.48 13.50
N PRO A 235 -1.29 20.14 13.57
CA PRO A 235 -2.20 20.70 14.56
C PRO A 235 -1.65 20.57 15.97
N ALA A 236 -1.98 21.53 16.85
CA ALA A 236 -1.53 21.51 18.25
C ALA A 236 -1.90 20.19 18.97
N SER A 237 -3.06 19.60 18.63
CA SER A 237 -3.53 18.29 19.13
C SER A 237 -2.61 17.12 18.82
N MET A 238 -1.67 17.27 17.87
CA MET A 238 -0.70 16.24 17.48
C MET A 238 0.70 16.49 18.04
N THR A 239 0.95 17.67 18.62
CA THR A 239 2.27 18.09 19.11
C THR A 239 2.50 17.79 20.58
N THR A 240 1.47 17.40 21.32
CA THR A 240 1.63 16.88 22.68
C THR A 240 2.24 15.49 22.62
N ALA A 241 3.44 15.33 23.20
CA ALA A 241 4.04 14.03 23.44
C ALA A 241 3.00 13.14 24.13
N GLN A 242 2.76 11.95 23.57
CA GLN A 242 2.12 10.88 24.35
C GLN A 242 3.01 10.66 25.58
N PRO A 243 2.46 10.65 26.81
CA PRO A 243 3.20 10.11 27.93
C PRO A 243 3.58 8.67 27.58
N GLU A 244 4.86 8.37 27.74
CA GLU A 244 5.44 7.07 27.48
C GLU A 244 4.81 6.10 28.48
N ASP A 245 4.04 5.12 27.99
CA ASP A 245 3.33 4.17 28.83
C ASP A 245 4.31 3.35 29.69
N VAL A 246 3.98 3.31 30.98
CA VAL A 246 4.56 2.54 32.10
C VAL A 246 4.26 1.04 31.94
#